data_AF-A0A5S3RK44-F1
#
_entry.id   AF-A0A5S3RK44-F1
#
_cell.length_a   1.000
_cell.length_b   1.000
_cell.length_c   1.000
_cell.angle_alpha   90.00
_cell.angle_beta   90.00
_cell.angle_gamma   90.00
#
_symmetry.space_group_name_H-M   'P 1'
#
loop_
_entity.id
_entity.type
_entity.pdbx_description
1 polymer ?
#
loop_
_entity_poly.entity_id
_entity_poly.type
_entity_poly.pdbx_seq_one_letter_code
_entity_poly.pdbx_strand_id
1 'polypeptide(L)'
;LSFSIINKPSWASFNTSTGELSGTPDNSHVGSYAAITISVSDGTVSASLAPFTLAVTNTNDAPVGQNFSFNLDEAATLTVALANGLLSNA
;
A
#
# COMPACT_ATOMS: atom_id res chain seq x y z
N LEU A 1 6.60 30.92 3.21
CA LEU A 1 6.84 29.83 2.24
C LEU A 1 5.71 28.83 2.33
N SER A 2 5.25 28.33 1.19
CA SER A 2 4.27 27.24 1.10
C SER A 2 4.77 26.22 0.08
N PHE A 3 4.69 24.95 0.45
CA PHE A 3 5.00 23.81 -0.40
C PHE A 3 3.70 23.24 -0.98
N SER A 4 3.78 22.71 -2.20
CA SER A 4 2.68 22.03 -2.89
C SER A 4 3.20 20.78 -3.62
N ILE A 5 2.30 19.83 -3.87
CA ILE A 5 2.60 18.58 -4.56
C ILE A 5 1.49 18.24 -5.56
N ILE A 6 1.88 17.72 -6.73
CA ILE A 6 0.96 17.17 -7.74
C ILE A 6 1.25 15.69 -7.98
N ASN A 7 0.22 14.94 -8.42
CA ASN A 7 0.27 13.49 -8.70
C ASN A 7 0.74 12.62 -7.52
N LYS A 8 0.63 13.13 -6.29
CA LYS A 8 0.92 12.36 -5.08
C LYS A 8 -0.01 11.14 -4.99
N PRO A 9 0.48 9.95 -4.59
CA PRO A 9 -0.37 8.81 -4.28
C PRO A 9 -1.46 9.15 -3.25
N SER A 10 -2.61 8.48 -3.34
CA SER A 10 -3.75 8.68 -2.44
C SER A 10 -3.44 8.32 -0.98
N TRP A 11 -2.60 7.31 -0.76
CA TRP A 11 -2.19 6.82 0.55
C TRP A 11 -1.13 7.68 1.26
N ALA A 12 -0.46 8.59 0.53
CA ALA A 12 0.56 9.45 1.10
C ALA A 12 -0.03 10.76 1.64
N SER A 13 0.62 11.37 2.62
CA SER A 13 0.37 12.70 3.14
C SER A 13 1.46 13.67 2.71
N PHE A 14 1.13 14.96 2.58
CA PHE A 14 2.12 15.99 2.27
C PHE A 14 1.94 17.21 3.16
N ASN A 15 3.01 17.58 3.85
CA ASN A 15 3.03 18.75 4.73
C ASN A 15 3.41 19.99 3.92
N THR A 16 2.44 20.89 3.71
CA THR A 16 2.64 22.12 2.94
C THR A 16 3.52 23.17 3.64
N SER A 17 3.85 22.98 4.92
CA SER A 17 4.71 23.87 5.69
C SER A 17 6.18 23.42 5.66
N THR A 18 6.44 22.11 5.59
CA THR A 18 7.80 21.54 5.64
C THR A 18 8.26 20.92 4.32
N GLY A 19 7.33 20.59 3.42
CA GLY A 19 7.61 19.83 2.19
C GLY A 19 7.75 18.33 2.42
N GLU A 20 7.41 17.82 3.60
CA GLU A 20 7.49 16.40 3.92
C GLU A 20 6.42 15.59 3.17
N LEU A 21 6.85 14.56 2.42
CA LEU A 21 6.00 13.52 1.84
C LEU A 21 6.14 12.24 2.68
N SER A 22 5.06 11.79 3.32
CA SER A 22 5.08 10.62 4.22
C SER A 22 3.88 9.70 3.99
N GLY A 23 3.94 8.46 4.45
CA GLY A 23 2.84 7.49 4.32
C GLY A 23 3.31 6.05 4.40
N THR A 24 2.35 5.12 4.48
CA THR A 24 2.62 3.68 4.53
C THR A 24 1.73 2.99 3.48
N PRO A 25 2.28 2.58 2.31
CA PRO A 25 1.51 1.84 1.33
C PRO A 25 1.22 0.43 1.86
N ASP A 26 0.05 -0.09 1.51
CA ASP A 26 -0.30 -1.51 1.68
C ASP A 26 -0.16 -2.28 0.35
N ASN A 27 -0.52 -3.56 0.35
CA ASN A 27 -0.40 -4.41 -0.82
C ASN A 27 -1.26 -3.94 -2.02
N SER A 28 -2.39 -3.27 -1.79
CA SER A 28 -3.22 -2.71 -2.86
C SER A 28 -2.56 -1.52 -3.57
N HIS A 29 -1.54 -0.93 -2.95
CA HIS A 29 -0.82 0.23 -3.44
C HIS A 29 0.45 -0.12 -4.23
N VAL A 30 0.76 -1.42 -4.42
CA VAL A 30 1.88 -1.91 -5.23
C VAL A 30 1.74 -1.40 -6.67
N GLY A 31 2.83 -0.84 -7.21
CA GLY A 31 2.82 -0.25 -8.54
C GLY A 31 3.74 0.96 -8.66
N SER A 32 3.55 1.74 -9.72
CA SER A 32 4.36 2.91 -10.03
C SER A 32 3.50 4.17 -10.10
N TYR A 33 3.94 5.23 -9.41
CA TYR A 33 3.32 6.54 -9.39
C TYR A 33 4.28 7.53 -10.03
N ALA A 34 3.99 7.91 -11.27
CA ALA A 34 4.87 8.74 -12.09
C ALA A 34 4.49 10.23 -12.02
N ALA A 35 5.42 11.07 -12.50
CA ALA A 35 5.23 12.51 -12.66
C ALA A 35 4.83 13.24 -11.37
N ILE A 36 5.37 12.80 -10.23
CA ILE A 36 5.21 13.49 -8.95
C ILE A 36 6.09 14.74 -8.99
N THR A 37 5.52 15.90 -8.68
CA THR A 37 6.27 17.17 -8.66
C THR A 37 5.96 17.94 -7.40
N ILE A 38 7.00 18.36 -6.71
CA ILE A 38 6.94 19.20 -5.52
C ILE A 38 7.42 20.60 -5.88
N SER A 39 6.67 21.60 -5.43
CA SER A 39 6.99 23.02 -5.64
C SER A 39 6.95 23.80 -4.34
N VAL A 40 7.75 24.85 -4.25
CA VAL A 40 7.76 25.79 -3.13
C VAL A 40 7.57 27.21 -3.64
N SER A 41 6.80 28.02 -2.91
CA SER A 41 6.58 29.43 -3.21
C SER A 41 6.79 30.28 -1.95
N ASP A 42 7.42 31.44 -2.11
CA ASP A 42 7.50 32.45 -1.05
C ASP A 42 6.36 33.50 -1.12
N GLY A 43 5.46 33.38 -2.10
CA GLY A 43 4.40 34.34 -2.39
C GLY A 43 4.73 35.29 -3.54
N THR A 44 5.97 35.29 -4.01
CA THR A 44 6.49 36.14 -5.09
C THR A 44 7.15 35.32 -6.18
N VAL A 45 8.02 34.39 -5.80
CA VAL A 45 8.75 33.48 -6.69
C VAL A 45 8.42 32.05 -6.31
N SER A 46 8.38 31.17 -7.31
CA SER A 46 8.17 29.74 -7.11
C SER A 46 9.27 28.93 -7.78
N ALA A 47 9.62 27.80 -7.18
CA ALA A 47 10.57 26.84 -7.71
C ALA A 47 9.98 25.43 -7.59
N SER A 48 10.34 24.55 -8.54
CA SER A 48 9.83 23.18 -8.61
C SER A 48 10.98 22.21 -8.81
N LEU A 49 10.87 21.04 -8.19
CA LEU A 49 11.76 19.92 -8.47
C LEU A 49 11.43 19.32 -9.85
N ALA A 50 12.42 18.65 -10.45
CA ALA A 50 12.16 17.80 -11.60
C ALA A 50 11.15 16.70 -11.21
N PRO A 51 10.22 16.32 -12.11
CA PRO A 51 9.28 15.24 -11.83
C PRO A 51 10.01 13.93 -11.53
N PHE A 52 9.53 13.20 -10.53
CA PHE A 52 10.08 11.88 -10.17
C PHE A 52 8.99 10.81 -10.17
N THR A 53 9.44 9.56 -10.07
CA THR A 53 8.57 8.38 -9.99
C THR A 53 8.79 7.68 -8.65
N LEU A 54 7.70 7.27 -8.01
CA LEU A 54 7.71 6.46 -6.81
C LEU A 54 7.24 5.04 -7.17
N ALA A 55 8.09 4.05 -6.91
CA ALA A 55 7.75 2.65 -7.08
C ALA A 55 7.48 2.00 -5.72
N VAL A 56 6.29 1.42 -5.55
CA VAL A 56 5.95 0.57 -4.41
C VAL A 56 6.14 -0.87 -4.87
N THR A 57 7.18 -1.51 -4.36
CA THR A 57 7.49 -2.91 -4.65
C THR A 57 6.78 -3.80 -3.63
N ASN A 58 6.07 -4.82 -4.12
CA ASN A 58 5.54 -5.86 -3.25
C ASN A 58 6.70 -6.61 -2.57
N THR A 59 6.54 -6.88 -1.27
CA THR A 59 7.35 -7.87 -0.57
C THR A 59 6.49 -9.12 -0.43
N ASN A 60 7.06 -10.29 -0.73
CA ASN A 60 6.33 -11.54 -0.64
C ASN A 60 5.85 -11.79 0.80
N ASP A 61 4.54 -11.77 1.00
CA ASP A 61 3.91 -12.20 2.24
C ASP A 61 3.86 -13.72 2.29
N ALA A 62 4.37 -14.32 3.36
CA ALA A 62 4.35 -15.77 3.54
C ALA A 62 2.91 -16.24 3.73
N PRO A 63 2.50 -17.39 3.16
CA PRO A 63 1.15 -17.91 3.35
C PRO A 63 0.92 -18.20 4.85
N VAL A 64 -0.24 -17.77 5.36
CA VAL A 64 -0.67 -18.07 6.72
C VAL A 64 -1.54 -19.33 6.71
N GLY A 65 -1.08 -20.38 7.40
CA GLY A 65 -1.88 -21.58 7.62
C GLY A 65 -2.90 -21.33 8.73
N GLN A 66 -4.18 -21.59 8.46
CA GLN A 66 -5.24 -21.49 9.47
C GLN A 66 -5.37 -22.82 10.22
N ASN A 67 -5.56 -22.76 11.54
CA ASN A 67 -5.80 -23.98 12.32
C ASN A 67 -7.26 -24.41 12.14
N PHE A 68 -7.47 -25.65 11.70
CA PHE A 68 -8.80 -26.22 11.55
C PHE A 68 -9.06 -27.25 12.65
N SER A 69 -10.19 -27.11 13.34
CA SER A 69 -10.68 -28.14 14.25
C SER A 69 -11.97 -28.71 13.69
N PHE A 70 -12.04 -30.04 13.60
CA PHE A 70 -13.24 -30.75 13.20
C PHE A 70 -13.60 -31.74 14.31
N ASN A 71 -14.84 -31.70 14.75
CA ASN A 71 -15.41 -32.73 15.61
C ASN A 71 -16.34 -33.56 14.74
N LEU A 72 -16.11 -34.87 14.72
CA LEU A 72 -16.91 -35.82 13.95
C LEU A 72 -17.32 -36.96 14.86
N ASP A 73 -18.57 -37.39 14.70
CA ASP A 73 -19.04 -38.64 15.29
C ASP A 73 -18.37 -39.83 14.60
N GLU A 74 -18.37 -40.98 15.28
CA GLU A 74 -17.88 -42.23 14.71
C GLU A 74 -18.55 -42.52 13.35
N ALA A 75 -17.76 -42.96 12.38
CA ALA A 75 -18.17 -43.26 10.99
C ALA A 75 -18.61 -42.05 10.13
N ALA A 76 -18.46 -40.81 10.61
CA ALA A 76 -18.69 -39.64 9.78
C ALA A 76 -17.50 -39.37 8.82
N THR A 77 -17.81 -38.93 7.60
CA THR A 77 -16.81 -38.52 6.60
C THR A 77 -16.51 -37.04 6.72
N LEU A 78 -15.25 -36.68 6.99
CA LEU A 78 -14.80 -35.29 6.91
C LEU A 78 -14.55 -34.90 5.45
N THR A 79 -15.32 -33.94 4.95
CA THR A 79 -15.08 -33.31 3.64
C THR A 79 -14.66 -31.87 3.84
N VAL A 80 -13.43 -31.52 3.47
CA VAL A 80 -12.96 -30.13 3.46
C VAL A 80 -12.72 -29.69 2.03
N ALA A 81 -13.57 -28.80 1.53
CA ALA A 81 -13.45 -28.26 0.17
C ALA A 81 -12.39 -27.15 0.11
N LEU A 82 -11.73 -26.99 -1.04
CA LEU A 82 -10.79 -25.89 -1.32
C LEU A 82 -11.38 -24.49 -1.05
N ALA A 83 -12.70 -24.35 -1.15
CA ALA A 83 -13.43 -23.12 -0.81
C ALA A 83 -13.29 -22.70 0.66
N ASN A 84 -12.85 -23.61 1.55
CA ASN A 84 -12.70 -23.35 2.98
C ASN A 84 -11.25 -22.97 3.38
N GLY A 85 -10.35 -22.71 2.43
CA GLY A 85 -9.09 -22.02 2.71
C GLY A 85 -8.07 -22.83 3.53
N LEU A 86 -7.96 -24.15 3.32
CA LEU A 86 -6.95 -24.99 4.01
C LEU A 86 -5.51 -24.46 3.87
N LEU A 87 -5.25 -23.71 2.79
CA LEU A 87 -4.09 -22.84 2.61
C LEU A 87 -4.59 -21.60 1.86
N SER A 88 -4.74 -20.46 2.55
CA SER A 88 -5.01 -19.18 1.89
C SER A 88 -3.77 -18.31 1.93
N ASN A 89 -3.40 -17.75 0.77
CA ASN A 89 -2.53 -16.57 0.70
C ASN A 89 -3.37 -15.34 1.06
N ALA A 90 -3.65 -15.18 2.35
CA ALA A 90 -4.04 -13.86 2.84
C ALA A 90 -2.83 -12.93 2.75
#